data_AF-A0A7D5M8Y9-F1
#
_entry.id   AF-A0A7D5M8Y9-F1
#
_cell.length_a   1.000
_cell.length_b   1.000
_cell.length_c   1.000
_cell.angle_alpha   90.00
_cell.angle_beta   90.00
_cell.angle_gamma   90.00
#
_symmetry.space_group_name_H-M   'P 1'
#
loop_
_entity.id
_entity.type
_entity.pdbx_description
1 polymer ?
#
loop_
_entity_poly.entity_id
_entity_poly.type
_entity_poly.pdbx_seq_one_letter_code
_entity_poly.pdbx_strand_id
1 'polypeptide(L)'
;MLIQKVLMVFSMVIMLSIIIVLKTGSSDAINVSEDYDYYRISQMPETQFFEQYEELSAPVKTVVVYPILTQSAYSWGGIHDFYSGYCETCYVVNIDEFYDPIFSVGAKSFRILEFLGYDVIDDIDIDQDPQILNKYNSVILLHNEFVTQNEFLAITSHPSVVYLYPGIFNSKVKINYDEKSMTLEKGPSFPHSDIKNGFDWVYDNFDMYDNTTCADWEFYKIDNGYMLNCTPEYAIQNSDEMLREIKRLADPGF
;
A
#
# COMPACT_ATOMS: atom_id res chain seq x y z
N MET A 1 -27.65 48.80 60.41
CA MET A 1 -27.04 48.99 59.07
C MET A 1 -25.65 48.34 58.93
N LEU A 2 -24.85 48.20 60.00
CA LEU A 2 -23.51 47.58 59.93
C LEU A 2 -23.57 46.03 59.81
N ILE A 3 -24.48 45.37 60.53
CA ILE A 3 -24.64 43.91 60.56
C ILE A 3 -25.08 43.35 59.19
N GLN A 4 -25.98 44.04 58.48
CA GLN A 4 -26.41 43.65 57.12
C GLN A 4 -25.26 43.72 56.11
N LYS A 5 -24.34 44.70 56.23
CA LYS A 5 -23.18 44.81 55.34
C LYS A 5 -22.18 43.68 55.57
N VAL A 6 -21.96 43.27 56.81
CA VAL A 6 -21.06 42.15 57.15
C VAL A 6 -21.61 40.81 56.64
N LEU A 7 -22.92 40.57 56.78
CA LEU A 7 -23.57 39.35 56.28
C LEU A 7 -23.52 39.23 54.75
N MET A 8 -23.66 40.36 54.05
CA MET A 8 -23.64 40.43 52.58
C MET A 8 -22.23 40.18 52.01
N VAL A 9 -21.19 40.66 52.69
CA VAL A 9 -19.79 40.41 52.31
C VAL A 9 -19.42 38.94 52.54
N PHE A 10 -19.84 38.32 53.65
CA PHE A 10 -19.60 36.89 53.89
C PHE A 10 -20.30 36.00 52.85
N SER A 11 -21.54 36.33 52.47
CA SER A 11 -22.28 35.61 51.42
C SER A 11 -21.59 35.70 50.04
N MET A 12 -21.07 36.88 49.68
CA MET A 12 -20.32 37.04 48.43
C MET A 12 -19.01 36.26 48.41
N VAL A 13 -18.27 36.21 49.53
CA VAL A 13 -17.00 35.46 49.62
C VAL A 13 -17.25 33.95 49.54
N ILE A 14 -18.32 33.44 50.13
CA ILE A 14 -18.73 32.02 50.03
C ILE A 14 -19.16 31.67 48.60
N MET A 15 -19.95 32.53 47.95
CA MET A 15 -20.33 32.35 46.54
C MET A 15 -19.12 32.36 45.60
N LEU A 16 -18.16 33.28 45.81
CA LEU A 16 -16.93 33.34 45.03
C LEU A 16 -16.02 32.12 45.23
N SER A 17 -15.94 31.59 46.45
CA SER A 17 -15.16 30.38 46.74
C SER A 17 -15.83 29.11 46.20
N ILE A 18 -17.16 29.03 46.19
CA ILE A 18 -17.90 27.94 45.51
C ILE A 18 -17.70 28.01 43.99
N ILE A 19 -17.72 29.21 43.38
CA ILE A 19 -17.45 29.38 41.94
C ILE A 19 -16.02 28.96 41.59
N ILE A 20 -15.03 29.27 42.44
CA ILE A 20 -13.63 28.85 42.23
C ILE A 20 -13.51 27.31 42.35
N VAL A 21 -14.13 26.69 43.36
CA VAL A 21 -14.10 25.23 43.54
C VAL A 21 -14.83 24.49 42.39
N LEU A 22 -15.92 25.05 41.85
CA LEU A 22 -16.60 24.52 40.67
C LEU A 22 -15.77 24.69 39.39
N LYS A 23 -14.99 25.78 39.27
CA LYS A 23 -14.07 25.98 38.12
C LYS A 23 -12.83 25.10 38.18
N THR A 24 -12.32 24.79 39.37
CA THR A 24 -11.19 23.88 39.56
C THR A 24 -11.59 22.40 39.55
N GLY A 25 -12.89 22.09 39.64
CA GLY A 25 -13.43 20.72 39.61
C GLY A 25 -13.92 20.24 38.24
N SER A 26 -13.74 21.03 37.17
CA SER A 26 -14.12 20.66 35.80
C SER A 26 -13.29 21.44 34.78
N SER A 27 -11.97 21.33 34.88
CA SER A 27 -11.12 21.39 33.69
C SER A 27 -10.54 20.00 33.54
N ASP A 28 -11.35 19.08 33.00
CA ASP A 28 -10.78 18.05 32.15
C ASP A 28 -9.98 18.83 31.11
N ALA A 29 -8.65 18.79 31.23
CA ALA A 29 -7.82 19.12 30.09
C ALA A 29 -8.24 18.10 29.03
N ILE A 30 -9.14 18.51 28.13
CA ILE A 30 -9.44 17.77 26.92
C ILE A 30 -8.06 17.44 26.34
N ASN A 31 -7.76 16.15 26.17
CA ASN A 31 -6.46 15.67 25.71
C ASN A 31 -6.36 16.01 24.21
N VAL A 32 -6.21 17.30 23.89
CA VAL A 32 -6.26 17.86 22.53
C VAL A 32 -5.22 17.19 21.63
N SER A 33 -4.09 16.76 22.19
CA SER A 33 -3.05 16.03 21.45
C SER A 33 -3.51 14.62 21.04
N GLU A 34 -4.11 13.85 21.96
CA GLU A 34 -4.60 12.50 21.63
C GLU A 34 -5.76 12.54 20.63
N ASP A 35 -6.66 13.53 20.77
CA ASP A 35 -7.77 13.74 19.82
C ASP A 35 -7.25 14.15 18.43
N TYR A 36 -6.20 14.98 18.39
CA TYR A 36 -5.57 15.38 17.13
C TYR A 36 -4.82 14.23 16.45
N ASP A 37 -4.05 13.43 17.20
CA ASP A 37 -3.34 12.28 16.64
C ASP A 37 -4.31 11.20 16.17
N TYR A 38 -5.35 10.92 16.95
CA TYR A 38 -6.41 10.01 16.55
C TYR A 38 -7.10 10.48 15.26
N TYR A 39 -7.46 11.77 15.18
CA TYR A 39 -8.06 12.34 13.99
C TYR A 39 -7.12 12.25 12.79
N ARG A 40 -5.86 12.65 12.93
CA ARG A 40 -4.83 12.59 11.88
C ARG A 40 -4.66 11.16 11.35
N ILE A 41 -4.47 10.18 12.23
CA ILE A 41 -4.31 8.75 11.87
C ILE A 41 -5.59 8.22 11.21
N SER A 42 -6.77 8.66 11.63
CA SER A 42 -8.03 8.24 10.99
C SER A 42 -8.14 8.70 9.53
N GLN A 43 -7.53 9.84 9.18
CA GLN A 43 -7.54 10.38 7.83
C GLN A 43 -6.37 9.87 6.98
N MET A 44 -5.20 9.73 7.59
CA MET A 44 -3.93 9.32 6.97
C MET A 44 -3.27 8.23 7.83
N PRO A 45 -3.71 6.97 7.72
CA PRO A 45 -3.24 5.89 8.59
C PRO A 45 -1.72 5.68 8.59
N GLU A 46 -1.06 5.93 7.45
CA GLU A 46 0.41 5.87 7.31
C GLU A 46 1.14 6.82 8.27
N THR A 47 0.50 7.91 8.69
CA THR A 47 1.11 8.88 9.61
C THR A 47 1.25 8.35 11.03
N GLN A 48 0.69 7.19 11.38
CA GLN A 48 0.98 6.54 12.67
C GLN A 48 2.48 6.26 12.86
N PHE A 49 3.24 6.11 11.77
CA PHE A 49 4.68 5.87 11.77
C PHE A 49 5.53 7.15 11.84
N PHE A 50 4.91 8.31 12.08
CA PHE A 50 5.61 9.60 12.06
C PHE A 50 6.79 9.67 13.04
N GLU A 51 6.63 9.12 14.26
CA GLU A 51 7.72 9.09 15.26
C GLU A 51 8.88 8.15 14.89
N GLN A 52 8.61 7.15 14.05
CA GLN A 52 9.57 6.14 13.60
C GLN A 52 10.08 6.39 12.18
N TYR A 53 9.70 7.53 11.58
CA TYR A 53 10.00 7.83 10.19
C TYR A 53 11.48 7.67 9.85
N GLU A 54 12.39 8.25 10.66
CA GLU A 54 13.83 8.19 10.39
C GLU A 54 14.33 6.74 10.32
N GLU A 55 13.82 5.91 11.20
CA GLU A 55 14.18 4.50 11.29
C GLU A 55 13.59 3.66 10.15
N LEU A 56 12.36 3.95 9.73
CA LEU A 56 11.64 3.20 8.69
C LEU A 56 11.83 3.76 7.27
N SER A 57 12.45 4.93 7.16
CA SER A 57 12.67 5.64 5.90
C SER A 57 13.36 4.79 4.85
N ALA A 58 13.01 5.04 3.58
CA ALA A 58 13.49 4.27 2.44
C ALA A 58 15.02 4.15 2.39
N PRO A 59 15.56 2.96 2.06
CA PRO A 59 16.95 2.84 1.67
C PRO A 59 17.25 3.64 0.40
N VAL A 60 18.51 4.03 0.23
CA VAL A 60 18.96 4.86 -0.90
C VAL A 60 18.64 4.18 -2.23
N LYS A 61 17.97 4.93 -3.12
CA LYS A 61 17.60 4.49 -4.48
C LYS A 61 16.77 3.19 -4.46
N THR A 62 15.76 3.15 -3.61
CA THR A 62 14.74 2.09 -3.62
C THR A 62 13.50 2.61 -4.31
N VAL A 63 12.93 1.83 -5.22
CA VAL A 63 11.68 2.18 -5.91
C VAL A 63 10.56 1.20 -5.59
N VAL A 64 9.35 1.71 -5.42
CA VAL A 64 8.11 0.96 -5.39
C VAL A 64 7.46 1.03 -6.77
N VAL A 65 7.07 -0.12 -7.30
CA VAL A 65 6.39 -0.22 -8.59
C VAL A 65 4.89 -0.34 -8.35
N TYR A 66 4.15 0.67 -8.79
CA TYR A 66 2.71 0.73 -8.66
C TYR A 66 1.99 0.08 -9.88
N PRO A 67 1.01 -0.82 -9.68
CA PRO A 67 0.50 -1.70 -10.75
C PRO A 67 -0.76 -1.15 -11.47
N ILE A 68 -0.60 -0.21 -12.40
CA ILE A 68 -1.71 0.40 -13.16
C ILE A 68 -2.42 -0.58 -14.05
N LEU A 69 -1.68 -1.51 -14.63
CA LEU A 69 -2.27 -2.52 -15.49
C LEU A 69 -3.19 -3.44 -14.68
N THR A 70 -2.76 -3.83 -13.48
CA THR A 70 -3.62 -4.63 -12.59
C THR A 70 -4.82 -3.84 -12.11
N GLN A 71 -4.65 -2.56 -11.79
CA GLN A 71 -5.78 -1.70 -11.44
C GLN A 71 -6.80 -1.60 -12.58
N SER A 72 -6.33 -1.42 -13.81
CA SER A 72 -7.18 -1.34 -15.00
C SER A 72 -7.88 -2.68 -15.28
N ALA A 73 -7.21 -3.82 -15.03
CA ALA A 73 -7.81 -5.15 -15.17
C ALA A 73 -8.95 -5.42 -14.17
N TYR A 74 -8.90 -4.81 -12.98
CA TYR A 74 -9.91 -4.93 -11.94
C TYR A 74 -11.07 -3.93 -12.04
N SER A 75 -10.97 -2.94 -12.91
CA SER A 75 -12.08 -2.05 -13.21
C SER A 75 -13.29 -2.83 -13.72
N TRP A 76 -14.49 -2.29 -13.52
CA TRP A 76 -15.72 -2.90 -14.03
C TRP A 76 -15.67 -3.03 -15.56
N GLY A 77 -16.02 -4.19 -16.10
CA GLY A 77 -15.81 -4.53 -17.50
C GLY A 77 -14.34 -4.81 -17.83
N GLY A 78 -13.53 -5.13 -16.82
CA GLY A 78 -12.10 -5.41 -16.93
C GLY A 78 -11.78 -6.88 -17.24
N ILE A 79 -10.47 -7.20 -17.34
CA ILE A 79 -10.00 -8.57 -17.59
C ILE A 79 -10.40 -9.52 -16.45
N HIS A 80 -10.54 -9.01 -15.22
CA HIS A 80 -11.03 -9.82 -14.11
C HIS A 80 -12.49 -10.28 -14.30
N ASP A 81 -13.36 -9.45 -14.90
CA ASP A 81 -14.73 -9.86 -15.25
C ASP A 81 -14.73 -10.92 -16.36
N PHE A 82 -13.72 -10.88 -17.25
CA PHE A 82 -13.48 -11.94 -18.23
C PHE A 82 -13.10 -13.26 -17.54
N TYR A 83 -12.14 -13.26 -16.61
CA TYR A 83 -11.77 -14.47 -15.85
C TYR A 83 -12.91 -15.00 -14.97
N SER A 84 -13.76 -14.12 -14.45
CA SER A 84 -14.92 -14.49 -13.65
C SER A 84 -16.09 -15.04 -14.50
N GLY A 85 -16.00 -14.98 -15.83
CA GLY A 85 -17.07 -15.40 -16.73
C GLY A 85 -18.26 -14.43 -16.78
N TYR A 86 -18.10 -13.21 -16.25
CA TYR A 86 -19.13 -12.17 -16.30
C TYR A 86 -19.14 -11.42 -17.63
N CYS A 87 -18.03 -11.43 -18.37
CA CYS A 87 -17.92 -10.74 -19.66
C CYS A 87 -16.99 -11.48 -20.64
N GLU A 88 -17.53 -12.01 -21.75
CA GLU A 88 -16.73 -12.74 -22.75
C GLU A 88 -15.81 -11.85 -23.60
N THR A 89 -16.07 -10.54 -23.65
CA THR A 89 -15.33 -9.58 -24.51
C THR A 89 -14.37 -8.68 -23.74
N CYS A 90 -14.27 -8.81 -22.43
CA CYS A 90 -13.51 -7.91 -21.56
C CYS A 90 -12.02 -8.25 -21.46
N TYR A 91 -11.46 -8.92 -22.47
CA TYR A 91 -10.02 -9.19 -22.58
C TYR A 91 -9.25 -8.03 -23.23
N VAL A 92 -9.94 -6.95 -23.62
CA VAL A 92 -9.37 -5.65 -24.02
C VAL A 92 -9.99 -4.58 -23.14
N VAL A 93 -9.18 -3.78 -22.45
CA VAL A 93 -9.63 -2.80 -21.46
C VAL A 93 -8.91 -1.47 -21.64
N ASN A 94 -9.57 -0.37 -21.30
CA ASN A 94 -8.92 0.93 -21.30
C ASN A 94 -8.02 1.06 -20.06
N ILE A 95 -6.92 1.77 -20.23
CA ILE A 95 -6.02 2.18 -19.15
C ILE A 95 -6.42 3.61 -18.78
N ASP A 96 -6.91 3.77 -17.56
CA ASP A 96 -7.32 5.08 -17.06
C ASP A 96 -6.08 5.95 -16.74
N GLU A 97 -6.13 7.22 -17.12
CA GLU A 97 -5.07 8.19 -16.84
C GLU A 97 -5.03 8.59 -15.36
N PHE A 98 -6.16 8.46 -14.66
CA PHE A 98 -6.30 8.78 -13.25
C PHE A 98 -6.80 7.57 -12.49
N TYR A 99 -6.11 7.25 -11.40
CA TYR A 99 -6.40 6.10 -10.58
C TYR A 99 -6.31 6.49 -9.10
N ASP A 100 -7.32 6.07 -8.34
CA ASP A 100 -7.28 6.11 -6.88
C ASP A 100 -6.80 4.74 -6.39
N PRO A 101 -5.76 4.64 -5.55
CA PRO A 101 -5.29 3.35 -5.09
C PRO A 101 -6.35 2.52 -4.39
N ILE A 102 -6.55 1.30 -4.88
CA ILE A 102 -7.52 0.33 -4.35
C ILE A 102 -6.85 -0.81 -3.57
N PHE A 103 -7.61 -1.43 -2.67
CA PHE A 103 -7.12 -2.52 -1.81
C PHE A 103 -6.48 -3.66 -2.61
N SER A 104 -7.11 -4.07 -3.71
CA SER A 104 -6.67 -5.21 -4.52
C SER A 104 -5.36 -4.98 -5.27
N VAL A 105 -4.84 -3.76 -5.31
CA VAL A 105 -3.59 -3.42 -6.01
C VAL A 105 -2.46 -2.98 -5.09
N GLY A 106 -2.70 -3.00 -3.79
CA GLY A 106 -1.68 -2.65 -2.82
C GLY A 106 -1.80 -1.25 -2.23
N ALA A 107 -2.99 -0.63 -2.23
CA ALA A 107 -3.17 0.77 -1.83
C ALA A 107 -2.54 1.14 -0.48
N LYS A 108 -2.62 0.24 0.50
CA LYS A 108 -2.09 0.52 1.83
C LYS A 108 -0.57 0.45 1.85
N SER A 109 0.01 -0.53 1.16
CA SER A 109 1.46 -0.62 0.96
C SER A 109 2.00 0.56 0.17
N PHE A 110 1.29 0.98 -0.87
CA PHE A 110 1.63 2.17 -1.64
C PHE A 110 1.71 3.41 -0.75
N ARG A 111 0.63 3.73 -0.01
CA ARG A 111 0.57 4.93 0.84
C ARG A 111 1.65 4.95 1.92
N ILE A 112 1.89 3.81 2.58
CA ILE A 112 2.87 3.76 3.66
C ILE A 112 4.30 3.86 3.14
N LEU A 113 4.63 3.20 2.02
CA LEU A 113 5.96 3.27 1.44
C LEU A 113 6.21 4.65 0.81
N GLU A 114 5.23 5.24 0.13
CA GLU A 114 5.32 6.63 -0.32
C GLU A 114 5.55 7.58 0.87
N PHE A 115 4.78 7.42 1.96
CA PHE A 115 4.97 8.19 3.17
C PHE A 115 6.38 8.04 3.75
N LEU A 116 6.95 6.82 3.76
CA LEU A 116 8.31 6.56 4.25
C LEU A 116 9.43 7.02 3.28
N GLY A 117 9.08 7.71 2.20
CA GLY A 117 10.02 8.35 1.28
C GLY A 117 10.62 7.40 0.25
N TYR A 118 9.95 6.29 -0.06
CA TYR A 118 10.36 5.44 -1.19
C TYR A 118 10.01 6.15 -2.50
N ASP A 119 10.89 6.08 -3.49
CA ASP A 119 10.55 6.57 -4.83
C ASP A 119 9.42 5.69 -5.39
N VAL A 120 8.52 6.27 -6.17
CA VAL A 120 7.42 5.55 -6.82
C VAL A 120 7.53 5.76 -8.32
N ILE A 121 7.45 4.66 -9.07
CA ILE A 121 7.14 4.65 -10.50
C ILE A 121 5.95 3.73 -10.74
N ASP A 122 5.30 3.86 -11.87
CA ASP A 122 4.28 2.90 -12.29
C ASP A 122 4.85 1.84 -13.25
N ASP A 123 4.06 0.78 -13.45
CA ASP A 123 4.40 -0.33 -14.32
C ASP A 123 4.35 0.04 -15.82
N ILE A 124 3.67 1.12 -16.19
CA ILE A 124 3.66 1.69 -17.54
C ILE A 124 5.02 2.34 -17.87
N ASP A 125 5.61 3.09 -16.94
CA ASP A 125 6.95 3.66 -17.09
C ASP A 125 8.00 2.58 -17.37
N ILE A 126 7.85 1.40 -16.74
CA ILE A 126 8.75 0.27 -16.94
C ILE A 126 8.54 -0.39 -18.31
N ASP A 127 7.30 -0.55 -18.79
CA ASP A 127 7.07 -1.06 -20.16
C ASP A 127 7.67 -0.14 -21.22
N GLN A 128 7.56 1.19 -21.03
CA GLN A 128 8.10 2.19 -21.95
C GLN A 128 9.63 2.29 -21.91
N ASP A 129 10.23 2.26 -20.72
CA ASP A 129 11.68 2.31 -20.51
C ASP A 129 12.13 1.29 -19.45
N PRO A 130 12.34 0.01 -19.82
CA PRO A 130 12.83 -1.02 -18.91
C PRO A 130 14.15 -0.65 -18.19
N GLN A 131 14.95 0.24 -18.79
CA GLN A 131 16.23 0.66 -18.20
C GLN A 131 16.06 1.63 -17.03
N ILE A 132 14.85 2.15 -16.79
CA ILE A 132 14.56 3.01 -15.64
C ILE A 132 14.94 2.34 -14.31
N LEU A 133 14.77 1.02 -14.22
CA LEU A 133 15.11 0.23 -13.03
C LEU A 133 16.61 0.25 -12.70
N ASN A 134 17.50 0.48 -13.69
CA ASN A 134 18.95 0.57 -13.46
C ASN A 134 19.37 1.77 -12.59
N LYS A 135 18.47 2.73 -12.37
CA LYS A 135 18.71 3.88 -11.48
C LYS A 135 18.62 3.47 -10.01
N TYR A 136 17.98 2.34 -9.72
CA TYR A 136 17.65 1.87 -8.39
C TYR A 136 18.56 0.72 -7.95
N ASN A 137 18.80 0.64 -6.65
CA ASN A 137 19.54 -0.45 -6.04
C ASN A 137 18.63 -1.65 -5.77
N SER A 138 17.35 -1.40 -5.52
CA SER A 138 16.33 -2.37 -5.16
C SER A 138 14.96 -1.92 -5.67
N VAL A 139 14.11 -2.91 -5.94
CA VAL A 139 12.75 -2.72 -6.45
C VAL A 139 11.79 -3.41 -5.47
N ILE A 140 10.73 -2.72 -5.05
CA ILE A 140 9.61 -3.30 -4.31
C ILE A 140 8.45 -3.39 -5.27
N LEU A 141 8.02 -4.61 -5.58
CA LEU A 141 6.89 -4.88 -6.46
C LEU A 141 5.62 -5.04 -5.62
N LEU A 142 4.56 -4.29 -5.95
CA LEU A 142 3.24 -4.46 -5.33
C LEU A 142 2.49 -5.63 -6.00
N HIS A 143 1.16 -5.54 -6.12
CA HIS A 143 0.34 -6.59 -6.72
C HIS A 143 0.27 -6.47 -8.25
N ASN A 144 1.43 -6.54 -8.92
CA ASN A 144 1.56 -6.55 -10.38
C ASN A 144 1.15 -7.93 -10.95
N GLU A 145 -0.15 -8.23 -10.91
CA GLU A 145 -0.75 -9.46 -11.45
C GLU A 145 -0.76 -9.48 -12.99
N PHE A 146 -1.17 -8.36 -13.59
CA PHE A 146 -1.20 -8.13 -15.02
C PHE A 146 0.01 -7.29 -15.41
N VAL A 147 0.89 -7.83 -16.25
CA VAL A 147 2.15 -7.16 -16.65
C VAL A 147 2.45 -7.39 -18.13
N THR A 148 3.21 -6.49 -18.73
CA THR A 148 3.75 -6.68 -20.08
C THR A 148 4.98 -7.60 -20.09
N GLN A 149 5.38 -8.01 -21.30
CA GLN A 149 6.63 -8.76 -21.49
C GLN A 149 7.87 -7.97 -21.05
N ASN A 150 7.88 -6.65 -21.31
CA ASN A 150 9.04 -5.82 -21.02
C ASN A 150 9.19 -5.62 -19.51
N GLU A 151 8.09 -5.34 -18.81
CA GLU A 151 8.04 -5.27 -17.34
C GLU A 151 8.55 -6.55 -16.71
N PHE A 152 7.99 -7.70 -17.11
CA PHE A 152 8.40 -9.00 -16.58
C PHE A 152 9.92 -9.21 -16.71
N LEU A 153 10.48 -8.96 -17.91
CA LEU A 153 11.91 -9.13 -18.15
C LEU A 153 12.74 -8.12 -17.35
N ALA A 154 12.30 -6.87 -17.25
CA ALA A 154 13.00 -5.82 -16.50
C ALA A 154 13.09 -6.16 -15.01
N ILE A 155 11.95 -6.50 -14.40
CA ILE A 155 11.83 -6.79 -12.97
C ILE A 155 12.59 -8.09 -12.63
N THR A 156 12.38 -9.17 -13.40
CA THR A 156 13.03 -10.46 -13.11
C THR A 156 14.54 -10.47 -13.40
N SER A 157 15.03 -9.53 -14.22
CA SER A 157 16.48 -9.32 -14.44
C SER A 157 17.11 -8.39 -13.40
N HIS A 158 16.32 -7.65 -12.62
CA HIS A 158 16.85 -6.78 -11.59
C HIS A 158 17.42 -7.61 -10.43
N PRO A 159 18.65 -7.32 -9.93
CA PRO A 159 19.36 -8.21 -9.00
C PRO A 159 18.81 -8.21 -7.56
N SER A 160 17.94 -7.26 -7.22
CA SER A 160 17.34 -7.13 -5.88
C SER A 160 15.89 -6.69 -6.00
N VAL A 161 14.96 -7.62 -5.77
CA VAL A 161 13.52 -7.36 -5.82
C VAL A 161 12.84 -7.91 -4.56
N VAL A 162 12.01 -7.08 -3.94
CA VAL A 162 11.08 -7.49 -2.88
C VAL A 162 9.69 -7.60 -3.48
N TYR A 163 9.22 -8.82 -3.68
CA TYR A 163 7.86 -9.10 -4.17
C TYR A 163 6.91 -9.10 -2.99
N LEU A 164 6.20 -7.98 -2.81
CA LEU A 164 5.42 -7.72 -1.60
C LEU A 164 4.05 -8.41 -1.62
N TYR A 165 3.57 -8.85 -2.79
CA TYR A 165 2.28 -9.51 -2.95
C TYR A 165 2.43 -10.86 -3.66
N PRO A 166 1.62 -11.86 -3.30
CA PRO A 166 1.50 -13.10 -4.04
C PRO A 166 0.75 -12.90 -5.36
N GLY A 167 0.81 -13.88 -6.26
CA GLY A 167 0.03 -13.84 -7.52
C GLY A 167 0.55 -12.85 -8.57
N ILE A 168 1.75 -12.31 -8.37
CA ILE A 168 2.42 -11.45 -9.35
C ILE A 168 2.76 -12.21 -10.63
N PHE A 169 2.79 -11.49 -11.76
CA PHE A 169 3.07 -12.04 -13.09
C PHE A 169 2.12 -13.17 -13.50
N ASN A 170 0.87 -13.12 -13.05
CA ASN A 170 -0.13 -14.12 -13.38
C ASN A 170 -0.57 -14.03 -14.85
N SER A 171 -0.72 -12.81 -15.36
CA SER A 171 -1.31 -12.53 -16.66
C SER A 171 -0.43 -11.61 -17.49
N LYS A 172 -0.16 -12.04 -18.73
CA LYS A 172 0.57 -11.27 -19.73
C LYS A 172 -0.40 -10.42 -20.53
N VAL A 173 -0.19 -9.12 -20.51
CA VAL A 173 -0.93 -8.15 -21.30
C VAL A 173 -0.03 -7.43 -22.31
N LYS A 174 -0.65 -6.76 -23.27
CA LYS A 174 0.02 -5.88 -24.23
C LYS A 174 -0.69 -4.54 -24.28
N ILE A 175 0.08 -3.45 -24.17
CA ILE A 175 -0.44 -2.08 -24.23
C ILE A 175 -0.53 -1.60 -25.69
N ASN A 176 -1.62 -0.90 -26.01
CA ASN A 176 -1.75 -0.02 -27.15
C ASN A 176 -1.75 1.43 -26.66
N TYR A 177 -0.61 2.11 -26.79
CA TYR A 177 -0.43 3.49 -26.31
C TYR A 177 -1.25 4.53 -27.08
N ASP A 178 -1.54 4.29 -28.37
CA ASP A 178 -2.35 5.21 -29.17
C ASP A 178 -3.82 5.18 -28.72
N GLU A 179 -4.31 3.99 -28.36
CA GLU A 179 -5.69 3.78 -27.89
C GLU A 179 -5.82 3.89 -26.36
N LYS A 180 -4.71 4.02 -25.62
CA LYS A 180 -4.65 3.94 -24.16
C LYS A 180 -5.40 2.71 -23.63
N SER A 181 -5.12 1.55 -24.21
CA SER A 181 -5.77 0.29 -23.85
C SER A 181 -4.75 -0.81 -23.64
N MET A 182 -5.15 -1.90 -22.99
CA MET A 182 -4.37 -3.13 -22.93
C MET A 182 -5.22 -4.34 -23.31
N THR A 183 -4.55 -5.36 -23.85
CA THR A 183 -5.15 -6.63 -24.27
C THR A 183 -4.49 -7.78 -23.54
N LEU A 184 -5.29 -8.71 -23.00
CA LEU A 184 -4.79 -9.99 -22.48
C LEU A 184 -4.20 -10.83 -23.62
N GLU A 185 -2.93 -11.23 -23.49
CA GLU A 185 -2.27 -12.12 -24.45
C GLU A 185 -2.21 -13.56 -23.95
N LYS A 186 -1.94 -13.76 -22.65
CA LYS A 186 -1.80 -15.09 -22.03
C LYS A 186 -2.05 -15.01 -20.52
N GLY A 187 -2.76 -15.99 -19.96
CA GLY A 187 -3.00 -16.08 -18.52
C GLY A 187 -3.81 -17.33 -18.17
N PRO A 188 -4.32 -17.46 -16.94
CA PRO A 188 -5.09 -18.63 -16.52
C PRO A 188 -6.21 -18.95 -17.52
N SER A 189 -6.18 -20.17 -18.05
CA SER A 189 -7.14 -20.67 -19.05
C SER A 189 -7.27 -19.84 -20.34
N PHE A 190 -6.28 -18.99 -20.68
CA PHE A 190 -6.30 -18.15 -21.87
C PHE A 190 -4.94 -18.07 -22.59
N PRO A 191 -4.90 -18.20 -23.94
CA PRO A 191 -6.01 -18.52 -24.84
C PRO A 191 -6.39 -20.01 -24.83
N HIS A 192 -5.65 -20.83 -24.09
CA HIS A 192 -5.89 -22.27 -23.95
C HIS A 192 -6.12 -22.63 -22.48
N SER A 193 -7.00 -23.61 -22.26
CA SER A 193 -7.45 -24.00 -20.91
C SER A 193 -6.38 -24.67 -20.04
N ASP A 194 -5.28 -25.12 -20.63
CA ASP A 194 -4.14 -25.73 -19.93
C ASP A 194 -3.13 -24.72 -19.38
N ILE A 195 -3.25 -23.45 -19.76
CA ILE A 195 -2.37 -22.38 -19.30
C ILE A 195 -2.71 -22.01 -17.86
N LYS A 196 -1.70 -22.04 -16.99
CA LYS A 196 -1.84 -21.69 -15.57
C LYS A 196 -1.39 -20.26 -15.25
N ASN A 197 -0.38 -19.78 -15.98
CA ASN A 197 0.28 -18.50 -15.74
C ASN A 197 0.75 -17.92 -17.09
N GLY A 198 0.71 -16.60 -17.22
CA GLY A 198 1.04 -15.85 -18.44
C GLY A 198 2.52 -15.93 -18.84
N PHE A 199 3.40 -16.18 -17.89
CA PHE A 199 4.87 -16.15 -18.06
C PHE A 199 5.55 -17.48 -17.75
N ASP A 200 4.78 -18.49 -17.32
CA ASP A 200 5.32 -19.76 -16.80
C ASP A 200 6.33 -19.52 -15.66
N TRP A 201 6.03 -18.51 -14.81
CA TRP A 201 6.88 -18.09 -13.70
C TRP A 201 7.06 -19.23 -12.68
N VAL A 202 8.31 -19.61 -12.44
CA VAL A 202 8.63 -20.80 -11.61
C VAL A 202 8.38 -20.58 -10.12
N TYR A 203 8.30 -19.32 -9.68
CA TYR A 203 8.00 -18.94 -8.30
C TYR A 203 6.57 -18.41 -8.15
N ASP A 204 5.65 -18.79 -9.04
CA ASP A 204 4.24 -18.45 -8.90
C ASP A 204 3.70 -18.99 -7.56
N ASN A 205 3.21 -18.07 -6.72
CA ASN A 205 2.66 -18.32 -5.39
C ASN A 205 1.22 -17.81 -5.27
N PHE A 206 0.46 -17.83 -6.37
CA PHE A 206 -0.95 -17.42 -6.39
C PHE A 206 -1.81 -18.17 -5.35
N ASP A 207 -1.44 -19.40 -4.97
CA ASP A 207 -2.12 -20.16 -3.90
C ASP A 207 -2.05 -19.48 -2.52
N MET A 208 -1.14 -18.52 -2.33
CA MET A 208 -1.00 -17.71 -1.11
C MET A 208 -1.83 -16.41 -1.13
N TYR A 209 -2.49 -16.09 -2.25
CA TYR A 209 -3.21 -14.82 -2.45
C TYR A 209 -4.28 -14.55 -1.39
N ASP A 210 -5.09 -15.56 -1.07
CA ASP A 210 -6.22 -15.42 -0.14
C ASP A 210 -5.77 -15.28 1.33
N ASN A 211 -4.49 -15.47 1.65
CA ASN A 211 -3.95 -15.25 2.99
C ASN A 211 -3.80 -13.76 3.29
N THR A 212 -4.91 -13.09 3.60
CA THR A 212 -4.97 -11.65 3.91
C THR A 212 -4.77 -11.34 5.38
N THR A 213 -4.88 -12.34 6.27
CA THR A 213 -4.58 -12.16 7.70
C THR A 213 -3.09 -12.01 7.92
N CYS A 214 -2.27 -12.73 7.13
CA CYS A 214 -0.81 -12.56 7.08
C CYS A 214 -0.18 -12.65 8.49
N ALA A 215 -0.68 -13.61 9.31
CA ALA A 215 -0.30 -13.74 10.73
C ALA A 215 1.11 -14.33 10.91
N ASP A 216 1.44 -15.35 10.10
CA ASP A 216 2.73 -16.02 10.06
C ASP A 216 3.50 -15.60 8.80
N TRP A 217 3.53 -14.30 8.54
CA TRP A 217 4.16 -13.74 7.35
C TRP A 217 5.66 -14.06 7.34
N GLU A 218 6.19 -14.39 6.17
CA GLU A 218 7.61 -14.62 5.96
C GLU A 218 8.03 -14.17 4.57
N PHE A 219 9.24 -13.61 4.47
CA PHE A 219 9.90 -13.38 3.20
C PHE A 219 10.82 -14.56 2.90
N TYR A 220 10.49 -15.33 1.88
CA TYR A 220 11.34 -16.43 1.42
C TYR A 220 12.20 -15.99 0.23
N LYS A 221 13.42 -16.53 0.18
CA LYS A 221 14.41 -16.16 -0.83
C LYS A 221 14.13 -16.86 -2.17
N ILE A 222 14.27 -16.11 -3.25
CA ILE A 222 14.32 -16.59 -4.63
C ILE A 222 15.60 -16.09 -5.32
N ASP A 223 15.77 -16.40 -6.61
CA ASP A 223 17.03 -16.15 -7.33
C ASP A 223 17.44 -14.67 -7.36
N ASN A 224 16.48 -13.75 -7.59
CA ASN A 224 16.74 -12.32 -7.72
C ASN A 224 16.17 -11.47 -6.56
N GLY A 225 15.82 -12.10 -5.43
CA GLY A 225 15.23 -11.36 -4.32
C GLY A 225 14.44 -12.20 -3.31
N TYR A 226 13.35 -11.63 -2.80
CA TYR A 226 12.53 -12.22 -1.75
C TYR A 226 11.04 -12.02 -2.04
N MET A 227 10.23 -13.03 -1.74
CA MET A 227 8.78 -13.00 -1.93
C MET A 227 8.07 -13.16 -0.59
N LEU A 228 7.00 -12.39 -0.38
CA LEU A 228 6.12 -12.53 0.77
C LEU A 228 5.16 -13.71 0.56
N ASN A 229 4.87 -14.46 1.63
CA ASN A 229 3.96 -15.61 1.63
C ASN A 229 2.49 -15.27 1.97
N CYS A 230 2.08 -14.00 1.85
CA CYS A 230 0.72 -13.54 2.13
C CYS A 230 0.43 -12.17 1.53
N THR A 231 -0.85 -11.79 1.46
CA THR A 231 -1.30 -10.46 1.02
C THR A 231 -1.26 -9.48 2.20
N PRO A 232 -0.34 -8.48 2.21
CA PRO A 232 -0.01 -7.72 3.42
C PRO A 232 -0.91 -6.53 3.70
N GLU A 233 -1.96 -6.28 2.92
CA GLU A 233 -2.78 -5.06 3.01
C GLU A 233 -3.17 -4.67 4.44
N TYR A 234 -3.59 -5.62 5.28
CA TYR A 234 -3.93 -5.33 6.67
C TYR A 234 -2.71 -5.30 7.59
N ALA A 235 -1.73 -6.16 7.36
CA ALA A 235 -0.56 -6.33 8.23
C ALA A 235 0.40 -5.14 8.13
N ILE A 236 0.67 -4.64 6.93
CA ILE A 236 1.69 -3.61 6.70
C ILE A 236 1.37 -2.29 7.39
N GLN A 237 0.09 -1.95 7.52
CA GLN A 237 -0.33 -0.73 8.23
C GLN A 237 -0.19 -0.82 9.74
N ASN A 238 0.04 -2.00 10.32
CA ASN A 238 0.01 -2.19 11.77
C ASN A 238 1.26 -2.94 12.28
N SER A 239 2.32 -3.03 11.47
CA SER A 239 3.50 -3.84 11.78
C SER A 239 4.80 -3.11 11.48
N ASP A 240 5.40 -2.52 12.51
CA ASP A 240 6.76 -1.98 12.46
C ASP A 240 7.76 -3.06 12.03
N GLU A 241 7.55 -4.31 12.49
CA GLU A 241 8.41 -5.45 12.19
C GLU A 241 8.46 -5.75 10.69
N MET A 242 7.28 -5.80 10.05
CA MET A 242 7.20 -6.01 8.60
C MET A 242 7.87 -4.86 7.84
N LEU A 243 7.66 -3.60 8.25
CA LEU A 243 8.28 -2.44 7.60
C LEU A 243 9.81 -2.43 7.74
N ARG A 244 10.31 -2.82 8.91
CA ARG A 244 11.76 -3.00 9.14
C ARG A 244 12.32 -4.09 8.25
N GLU A 245 11.59 -5.19 8.09
CA GLU A 245 12.04 -6.29 7.24
C GLU A 245 12.02 -5.90 5.77
N ILE A 246 10.98 -5.23 5.28
CA ILE A 246 10.93 -4.67 3.91
C ILE A 246 12.13 -3.74 3.68
N LYS A 247 12.38 -2.82 4.62
CA LYS A 247 13.55 -1.92 4.55
C LYS A 247 14.86 -2.70 4.51
N ARG A 248 15.03 -3.71 5.39
CA ARG A 248 16.23 -4.52 5.48
C ARG A 248 16.49 -5.30 4.19
N LEU A 249 15.45 -5.86 3.58
CA LEU A 249 15.54 -6.62 2.33
C LEU A 249 15.80 -5.71 1.12
N ALA A 250 15.29 -4.48 1.14
CA ALA A 250 15.52 -3.48 0.11
C ALA A 250 16.88 -2.75 0.24
N ASP A 251 17.57 -2.86 1.37
CA ASP A 251 18.89 -2.26 1.57
C ASP A 251 20.01 -3.21 1.08
N PRO A 252 20.76 -2.86 0.02
CA PRO A 252 21.87 -3.69 -0.48
C PRO A 252 23.06 -3.79 0.50
N GLY A 253 23.06 -3.03 1.60
CA GLY A 253 24.09 -3.02 2.63
C GLY A 253 23.96 -4.10 3.70
N PHE A 254 22.93 -4.95 3.64
CA PHE A 254 22.69 -6.07 4.55
C PHE A 254 23.08 -7.44 3.98
#